data_AF-A0A497KMD9-F1
#
_entry.id   AF-A0A497KMD9-F1
#
_cell.length_a   1.000
_cell.length_b   1.000
_cell.length_c   1.000
_cell.angle_alpha   90.00
_cell.angle_beta   90.00
_cell.angle_gamma   90.00
#
_symmetry.space_group_name_H-M   'P 1'
#
loop_
_entity.id
_entity.type
_entity.pdbx_description
1 polymer ?
#
loop_
_entity_poly.entity_id
_entity_poly.type
_entity_poly.pdbx_seq_one_letter_code
_entity_poly.pdbx_strand_id
1 'polypeptide(L)' 'MKCARRVPYKDLQRYISFRCPYCGYRIFRKVRAPIVKRVKAR' A
#
# COMPACT_ATOMS: atom_id res chain seq x y z
N MET A 1 3.72 11.78 -11.95
CA MET A 1 4.45 11.36 -10.73
C MET A 1 3.62 10.34 -9.97
N LYS A 2 4.16 9.13 -9.72
CA LYS A 2 3.49 8.13 -8.86
C LYS A 2 3.76 8.52 -7.40
N CYS A 3 2.73 8.76 -6.62
CA CYS A 3 2.92 9.12 -5.22
C CYS A 3 3.40 7.89 -4.42
N ALA A 4 4.53 7.99 -3.72
CA ALA A 4 5.07 6.92 -2.86
C ALA A 4 4.47 6.92 -1.44
N ARG A 5 3.29 7.56 -1.28
CA ARG A 5 2.62 7.71 0.01
C ARG A 5 2.02 6.38 0.44
N ARG A 6 2.12 6.10 1.75
CA ARG A 6 1.49 4.94 2.37
C ARG A 6 0.07 5.33 2.75
N VAL A 7 -0.89 4.54 2.31
CA VAL A 7 -2.31 4.72 2.67
C VAL A 7 -2.81 3.37 3.20
N PRO A 8 -3.44 3.32 4.37
CA PRO A 8 -3.96 2.08 4.91
C PRO A 8 -5.19 1.63 4.12
N TYR A 9 -5.37 0.31 4.00
CA TYR A 9 -6.46 -0.29 3.22
C TYR A 9 -7.86 0.15 3.70
N LYS A 10 -8.02 0.37 5.02
CA LYS A 10 -9.28 0.84 5.61
C LYS A 10 -9.74 2.18 5.03
N ASP A 11 -8.81 3.08 4.72
CA ASP A 11 -9.15 4.37 4.15
C ASP A 11 -9.57 4.23 2.68
N LEU A 12 -8.96 3.30 1.92
CA LEU A 12 -9.36 3.03 0.53
C LEU A 12 -10.76 2.40 0.46
N GLN A 13 -11.11 1.53 1.42
CA GLN A 13 -12.40 0.85 1.45
C GLN A 13 -13.58 1.81 1.64
N ARG A 14 -13.35 3.00 2.19
CA ARG A 14 -14.36 4.06 2.32
C ARG A 14 -14.72 4.72 0.98
N TYR A 15 -13.85 4.62 -0.03
CA TYR A 15 -14.08 5.22 -1.33
C TYR A 15 -14.66 4.19 -2.31
N ILE A 16 -15.73 4.58 -3.00
CA ILE A 16 -16.38 3.79 -4.07
C ILE A 16 -15.37 3.44 -5.19
N SER A 17 -14.40 4.32 -5.41
CA SER A 17 -13.30 4.12 -6.35
C SER A 17 -12.00 3.85 -5.60
N PHE A 18 -11.33 2.72 -5.88
CA PHE A 18 -9.97 2.41 -5.45
C PHE A 18 -8.95 3.36 -6.12
N ARG A 19 -9.02 4.64 -5.79
CA ARG A 19 -8.21 5.71 -6.34
C ARG A 19 -7.41 6.34 -5.21
N CYS A 20 -6.14 6.60 -5.43
CA CYS A 20 -5.32 7.29 -4.46
C CYS A 20 -5.80 8.74 -4.32
N PRO A 21 -6.14 9.21 -3.11
CA PRO A 21 -6.68 10.56 -2.89
C PRO A 21 -5.68 11.67 -3.23
N TYR A 22 -4.39 11.35 -3.29
CA TYR A 22 -3.34 12.34 -3.53
C TYR A 22 -2.92 12.47 -4.98
N CYS A 23 -2.88 11.36 -5.72
CA CYS A 23 -2.34 11.34 -7.08
C CYS A 23 -3.30 10.78 -8.13
N GLY A 24 -4.50 10.35 -7.75
CA GLY A 24 -5.53 9.91 -8.69
C GLY A 24 -5.28 8.56 -9.38
N TYR A 25 -4.14 7.90 -9.12
CA TYR A 25 -3.82 6.57 -9.64
C TYR A 25 -4.57 5.46 -8.90
N ARG A 26 -4.81 4.34 -9.58
CA ARG A 26 -5.50 3.14 -9.03
C ARG A 26 -4.54 2.01 -8.64
N ILE A 27 -3.24 2.21 -8.83
CA ILE A 27 -2.21 1.18 -8.63
C ILE A 27 -1.61 1.37 -7.23
N PHE A 28 -1.74 0.33 -6.39
CA PHE A 28 -1.16 0.28 -5.06
C PHE A 28 -0.20 -0.90 -4.94
N ARG A 29 0.88 -0.72 -4.17
CA ARG A 29 1.82 -1.79 -3.83
C ARG A 29 1.69 -2.10 -2.33
N LYS A 30 1.53 -3.37 -1.98
CA LYS A 30 1.51 -3.79 -0.57
C LYS A 30 2.87 -3.49 0.06
N VAL A 31 2.84 -2.84 1.23
CA VAL A 31 4.05 -2.56 2.02
C VAL A 31 4.49 -3.85 2.72
N ARG A 32 5.81 -4.04 2.84
CA ARG A 32 6.38 -5.17 3.59
C ARG A 32 5.85 -5.15 5.03
N ALA A 33 5.47 -6.30 5.55
CA ALA A 33 5.06 -6.43 6.95
C ALA A 33 6.19 -5.95 7.88
N PRO A 34 5.88 -5.34 9.03
CA PRO A 34 6.89 -4.90 9.99
C PRO A 34 7.64 -6.09 10.62
N ILE A 35 6.97 -7.25 10.69
CA ILE A 35 7.55 -8.48 11.22
C ILE A 35 8.51 -9.06 10.17
N VAL A 36 9.77 -9.22 10.57
CA VAL A 36 10.81 -9.80 9.72
C VAL A 36 10.59 -11.30 9.54
N LYS A 37 10.66 -11.77 8.29
CA LYS A 37 10.68 -13.21 7.99
C LYS A 37 12.04 -13.77 8.40
N ARG A 38 12.05 -14.78 9.28
CA ARG A 38 13.27 -15.55 9.58
C ARG A 38 13.49 -16.60 8.49
N VAL A 39 14.70 -16.66 7.96
CA VAL A 39 15.14 -17.62 6.94
C VAL A 39 16.41 -18.27 7.46
N LYS A 40 16.49 -19.62 7.45
CA LYS A 40 17.72 -20.33 7.87
C LYS A 40 18.84 -19.98 6.89
N ALA A 41 20.00 -19.58 7.41
CA ALA A 41 21.22 -19.55 6.62
C ALA A 41 21.68 -20.99 6.36
N ARG A 42 22.34 -21.23 5.22
CA ARG A 42 22.93 -22.54 4.88
C ARG A 42 24.13 -22.82 5.78
#